data_AF-A0A9X3KA14-F1
#
_entry.id   AF-A0A9X3KA14-F1
#
_cell.length_a   1.000
_cell.length_b   1.000
_cell.length_c   1.000
_cell.angle_alpha   90.00
_cell.angle_beta   90.00
_cell.angle_gamma   90.00
#
_symmetry.space_group_name_H-M   'P 1'
#
loop_
_entity.id
_entity.type
_entity.pdbx_description
1 polymer ?
#
loop_
_entity_poly.entity_id
_entity_poly.type
_entity_poly.pdbx_seq_one_letter_code
_entity_poly.pdbx_strand_id
1 'polypeptide(L)'
;MYKPIDKLQHSFLDFNQPMGLHMNPDNRWVRLADRIPWDEFEVKYAKLFPSDTGNVAKPLRMALFVTNLFRIQRRILCALLHLFRFWHDRNRCKSWKLQIAA
;
A
#
# COMPACT_ATOMS: atom_id res chain seq x y z
N MET A 1 12.79 20.54 -3.20
CA MET A 1 13.96 19.82 -3.75
C MET A 1 13.57 18.40 -4.16
N TYR A 2 13.88 17.94 -5.38
CA TYR A 2 13.74 16.53 -5.78
C TYR A 2 15.12 15.96 -6.14
N LYS A 3 15.50 14.82 -5.58
CA LYS A 3 16.79 14.17 -5.84
C LYS A 3 16.58 12.94 -6.73
N PRO A 4 17.29 12.82 -7.86
CA PRO A 4 17.29 11.59 -8.65
C PRO A 4 17.72 10.41 -7.79
N ILE A 5 17.01 9.30 -7.92
CA ILE A 5 17.37 8.05 -7.24
C ILE A 5 18.63 7.52 -7.91
N ASP A 6 19.67 7.26 -7.12
CA ASP A 6 20.87 6.60 -7.60
C ASP A 6 20.51 5.16 -8.00
N LYS A 7 20.77 4.78 -9.26
CA LYS A 7 20.37 3.47 -9.82
C LYS A 7 21.11 2.29 -9.20
N LEU A 8 22.03 2.56 -8.26
CA LEU A 8 22.66 1.61 -7.35
C LEU A 8 21.69 0.99 -6.33
N GLN A 9 20.40 1.30 -6.42
CA GLN A 9 19.36 0.62 -5.67
C GLN A 9 19.40 -0.89 -5.96
N HIS A 10 19.77 -1.68 -4.93
CA HIS A 10 19.83 -3.15 -4.96
C HIS A 10 18.67 -3.72 -5.77
N SER A 11 18.98 -4.61 -6.72
CA SER A 11 17.92 -5.24 -7.51
C SER A 11 16.97 -5.93 -6.54
N PHE A 12 15.70 -6.05 -6.93
CA PHE A 12 14.71 -6.71 -6.10
C PHE A 12 15.13 -8.14 -5.66
N LEU A 13 16.03 -8.77 -6.44
CA LEU A 13 16.61 -10.08 -6.18
C LEU A 13 17.81 -10.05 -5.21
N ASP A 14 18.49 -8.91 -5.07
CA ASP A 14 19.64 -8.72 -4.16
C ASP A 14 19.20 -8.43 -2.72
N PHE A 15 17.88 -8.30 -2.49
CA PHE A 15 17.33 -8.09 -1.16
C PHE A 15 17.40 -9.41 -0.37
N ASN A 16 18.50 -9.61 0.36
CA ASN A 16 18.73 -10.81 1.17
C ASN A 16 17.76 -10.83 2.37
N GLN A 17 16.59 -11.43 2.18
CA GLN A 17 15.57 -11.54 3.23
C GLN A 17 16.04 -12.51 4.32
N PRO A 18 15.71 -12.27 5.60
CA PRO A 18 15.96 -13.25 6.65
C PRO A 18 15.28 -14.58 6.27
N MET A 19 16.04 -15.68 6.36
CA MET A 19 15.68 -17.06 5.97
C MET A 19 15.85 -17.44 4.49
N GLY A 20 16.54 -16.64 3.66
CA GLY A 20 16.87 -17.05 2.28
C GLY A 20 15.65 -17.18 1.36
N LEU A 21 14.57 -16.48 1.70
CA LEU A 21 13.34 -16.46 0.90
C LEU A 21 13.58 -15.58 -0.34
N HIS A 22 13.72 -16.20 -1.51
CA HIS A 22 13.80 -15.49 -2.78
C HIS A 22 12.41 -15.33 -3.38
N MET A 23 12.12 -14.14 -3.88
CA MET A 23 10.84 -13.89 -4.53
C MET A 23 10.83 -14.53 -5.92
N ASN A 24 9.71 -15.19 -6.26
CA ASN A 24 9.57 -15.86 -7.54
C ASN A 24 9.50 -14.83 -8.69
N PRO A 25 10.47 -14.80 -9.62
CA PRO A 25 10.46 -13.86 -10.75
C PRO A 25 9.29 -14.09 -11.71
N ASP A 26 8.74 -15.31 -11.76
CA ASP A 26 7.58 -15.64 -12.59
C ASP A 26 6.26 -15.18 -11.99
N ASN A 27 6.27 -14.58 -10.80
CA ASN A 27 5.07 -14.02 -10.20
C ASN A 27 4.47 -12.95 -11.14
N ARG A 28 3.17 -13.11 -11.42
CA ARG A 28 2.43 -12.21 -12.32
C ARG A 28 2.60 -10.73 -11.94
N TRP A 29 2.63 -10.40 -10.65
CA TRP A 29 2.78 -9.02 -10.18
C TRP A 29 4.18 -8.48 -10.39
N VAL A 30 5.22 -9.31 -10.25
CA VAL A 30 6.61 -8.94 -10.55
C VAL A 30 6.74 -8.60 -12.03
N ARG A 31 6.29 -9.52 -12.90
CA ARG A 31 6.30 -9.30 -14.36
C ARG A 31 5.47 -8.09 -14.80
N LEU A 32 4.39 -7.76 -14.08
CA LEU A 32 3.60 -6.57 -14.35
C LEU A 32 4.31 -5.30 -13.90
N ALA A 33 4.96 -5.32 -12.73
CA ALA A 33 5.72 -4.18 -12.21
C ALA A 33 6.89 -3.82 -13.12
N ASP A 34 7.56 -4.82 -13.70
CA ASP A 34 8.69 -4.63 -14.63
C ASP A 34 8.27 -3.99 -15.96
N ARG A 35 7.01 -4.17 -16.38
CA ARG A 35 6.49 -3.57 -17.63
C ARG A 35 6.17 -2.09 -17.51
N ILE A 36 6.09 -1.56 -16.29
CA ILE A 36 5.75 -0.15 -16.08
C ILE A 36 7.00 0.70 -16.35
N PRO A 37 6.94 1.71 -17.24
CA PRO A 37 8.07 2.59 -17.54
C PRO A 37 8.30 3.60 -16.41
N TRP A 38 8.77 3.12 -15.27
CA TRP A 38 8.95 3.90 -14.05
C TRP A 38 9.87 5.11 -14.24
N ASP A 39 10.95 4.94 -15.00
CA ASP A 39 11.95 5.99 -15.24
C ASP A 39 11.32 7.23 -15.90
N GLU A 40 10.43 7.03 -16.89
CA GLU A 40 9.74 8.12 -17.56
C GLU A 40 8.78 8.87 -16.63
N PHE A 41 8.08 8.13 -15.77
CA PHE A 41 7.17 8.73 -14.80
C PHE A 41 7.92 9.50 -13.73
N GLU A 42 9.06 8.99 -13.27
CA GLU A 42 9.88 9.64 -12.27
C GLU A 42 10.43 10.98 -12.80
N VAL A 43 10.87 11.03 -14.06
CA VAL A 43 11.31 12.28 -14.71
C VAL A 43 10.18 13.31 -14.77
N LYS A 44 8.96 12.89 -15.13
CA LYS A 44 7.78 13.77 -15.15
C LYS A 44 7.42 14.24 -13.74
N TYR A 45 7.52 13.36 -12.75
CA TYR A 45 7.24 13.67 -11.35
C TYR A 45 8.25 14.66 -10.77
N ALA A 46 9.54 14.50 -11.06
CA ALA A 46 10.60 15.40 -10.64
C ALA A 46 10.37 16.85 -11.11
N LYS A 47 9.83 17.03 -12.34
CA LYS A 47 9.50 18.35 -12.89
C LYS A 47 8.45 19.12 -12.07
N LEU A 48 7.64 18.43 -11.26
CA LEU A 48 6.66 19.07 -10.36
C LEU A 48 7.30 19.76 -9.15
N PHE A 49 8.61 19.54 -8.92
CA PHE A 49 9.36 20.11 -7.80
C PHE A 49 10.45 21.07 -8.30
N PRO A 50 10.07 22.27 -8.80
CA PRO A 50 11.02 23.23 -9.35
C PRO A 50 11.90 23.90 -8.28
N SER A 51 11.47 23.87 -7.01
CA SER A 51 12.23 24.47 -5.91
C SER A 51 13.37 23.55 -5.45
N ASP A 52 14.54 24.14 -5.26
CA ASP A 52 15.72 23.48 -4.66
C ASP A 52 15.77 23.63 -3.14
N THR A 53 14.84 24.39 -2.54
CA THR A 53 14.78 24.59 -1.08
C THR A 53 13.77 23.66 -0.42
N GLY A 54 13.95 23.42 0.89
CA GLY A 54 13.06 22.61 1.72
C GLY A 54 13.35 21.11 1.70
N ASN A 55 12.43 20.32 2.28
CA ASN A 55 12.60 18.87 2.40
C ASN A 55 12.63 18.18 1.03
N VAL A 56 13.49 17.16 0.92
CA VAL A 56 13.61 16.35 -0.30
C VAL A 56 12.32 15.56 -0.52
N ALA A 57 11.75 15.71 -1.71
CA ALA A 57 10.59 14.95 -2.14
C ALA A 57 10.88 13.44 -2.16
N LYS A 58 9.89 12.66 -1.75
CA LYS A 58 9.97 11.19 -1.82
C LYS A 58 9.78 10.74 -3.28
N PRO A 59 10.38 9.62 -3.69
CA PRO A 59 10.23 9.12 -5.05
C PRO A 59 8.78 8.69 -5.34
N LEU A 60 8.38 8.78 -6.60
CA LEU A 60 7.01 8.51 -7.06
C LEU A 60 6.53 7.13 -6.62
N ARG A 61 7.38 6.11 -6.75
CA ARG A 61 7.04 4.72 -6.36
C ARG A 61 6.61 4.64 -4.90
N MET A 62 7.31 5.34 -4.00
CA MET A 62 6.98 5.37 -2.57
C MET A 62 5.65 6.09 -2.33
N ALA A 63 5.44 7.24 -2.98
CA ALA A 63 4.19 7.98 -2.86
C ALA A 63 2.98 7.15 -3.35
N LEU A 64 3.12 6.46 -4.48
CA LEU A 64 2.09 5.55 -5.00
C LEU A 64 1.83 4.38 -4.06
N PHE A 65 2.88 3.76 -3.52
CA PHE A 65 2.73 2.66 -2.58
C PHE A 65 1.95 3.10 -1.32
N VAL A 66 2.39 4.20 -0.70
CA VAL A 66 1.80 4.70 0.54
C VAL A 66 0.34 5.13 0.35
N THR A 67 0.03 5.83 -0.74
CA THR A 67 -1.36 6.25 -1.04
C THR A 67 -2.28 5.05 -1.28
N ASN A 68 -1.82 4.02 -1.99
CA ASN A 68 -2.58 2.79 -2.19
C ASN A 68 -2.74 2.01 -0.87
N LEU A 69 -1.69 1.91 -0.06
CA LEU A 69 -1.73 1.27 1.25
C LEU A 69 -2.81 1.89 2.13
N PHE A 70 -2.82 3.22 2.29
CA PHE A 70 -3.82 3.91 3.08
C PHE A 70 -5.25 3.70 2.56
N ARG A 71 -5.43 3.68 1.23
CA ARG A 71 -6.76 3.39 0.63
C ARG A 71 -7.23 1.98 0.95
N ILE A 72 -6.34 0.99 0.90
CA ILE A 72 -6.64 -0.40 1.24
C ILE A 72 -6.94 -0.52 2.74
N GLN A 73 -6.10 0.04 3.59
CA GLN A 73 -6.29 0.05 5.05
C GLN A 73 -7.64 0.68 5.43
N ARG A 74 -8.01 1.80 4.82
CA ARG A 74 -9.32 2.42 5.05
C ARG A 74 -10.48 1.51 4.66
N ARG A 75 -10.38 0.80 3.53
CA ARG A 75 -11.42 -0.15 3.09
C ARG A 75 -11.56 -1.33 4.05
N ILE A 76 -10.43 -1.89 4.50
CA ILE A 76 -10.40 -2.98 5.48
C ILE A 76 -11.04 -2.50 6.79
N LEU A 77 -10.61 -1.34 7.30
CA LEU A 77 -11.16 -0.77 8.53
C LEU A 77 -12.67 -0.53 8.42
N CYS A 78 -13.15 0.08 7.34
CA CYS A 78 -14.59 0.28 7.13
C CYS A 78 -15.35 -1.05 7.08
N ALA A 79 -14.85 -2.05 6.33
CA ALA A 79 -15.50 -3.37 6.26
C ALA A 79 -15.56 -4.04 7.64
N LEU A 80 -14.48 -3.98 8.42
CA LEU A 80 -14.43 -4.50 9.78
C LEU A 80 -15.43 -3.79 10.70
N LEU A 81 -15.52 -2.46 10.63
CA LEU A 81 -16.51 -1.69 11.41
C LEU A 81 -17.95 -2.04 11.03
N HIS A 82 -18.22 -2.24 9.73
CA HIS A 82 -19.54 -2.67 9.27
C HIS A 82 -19.88 -4.08 9.77
N LEU A 83 -18.94 -5.01 9.69
CA LEU A 83 -19.13 -6.37 10.22
C LEU A 83 -19.35 -6.37 11.73
N PHE A 84 -18.59 -5.55 12.46
CA PHE A 84 -18.74 -5.40 13.90
C PHE A 84 -20.11 -4.84 14.28
N ARG A 85 -20.55 -3.76 13.61
CA ARG A 85 -21.89 -3.18 13.84
C ARG A 85 -23.00 -4.17 13.52
N PHE A 86 -22.92 -4.86 12.39
CA PHE A 86 -23.88 -5.90 12.02
C PHE A 86 -23.96 -7.02 13.06
N TRP A 87 -22.80 -7.49 13.53
CA TRP A 87 -22.73 -8.52 14.57
C TRP A 87 -23.32 -8.03 15.91
N HIS A 88 -22.99 -6.80 16.31
CA HIS A 88 -23.52 -6.18 17.53
C HIS A 88 -25.05 -6.04 17.49
N ASP A 89 -25.60 -5.54 16.37
CA ASP A 89 -27.05 -5.40 16.19
C ASP A 89 -27.75 -6.77 16.22
N ARG A 90 -27.16 -7.78 15.58
CA ARG A 90 -27.68 -9.16 15.61
C ARG A 90 -27.68 -9.74 17.03
N ASN A 91 -26.64 -9.51 17.82
CA ASN A 91 -26.56 -9.99 19.20
C ASN A 91 -27.55 -9.28 20.12
N ARG A 92 -27.78 -7.98 19.93
CA ARG A 92 -28.85 -7.28 20.66
C ARG A 92 -30.21 -7.89 20.33
N CYS A 93 -30.56 -8.12 19.05
CA CYS A 93 -31.82 -8.78 18.70
C CYS A 93 -31.98 -10.17 19.31
N LYS A 94 -30.90 -10.97 19.38
CA LYS A 94 -30.94 -12.27 20.06
C LYS A 94 -31.20 -12.12 21.57
N SER A 95 -30.56 -11.13 22.22
CA SER A 95 -30.77 -10.82 23.64
C SER A 95 -32.23 -10.46 23.94
N TRP A 96 -32.83 -9.54 23.18
CA TRP A 96 -34.23 -9.13 23.37
C TRP A 96 -35.21 -10.28 23.16
N LYS A 97 -34.96 -11.17 22.18
CA LYS A 97 -35.80 -12.36 21.96
C LYS A 97 -35.74 -13.36 23.11
N LEU A 98 -34.59 -13.52 23.76
CA LEU A 98 -34.46 -14.40 24.93
C LEU A 98 -35.17 -13.85 26.16
N GLN A 99 -35.27 -12.51 26.30
CA GLN A 99 -35.98 -11.86 27.41
C GLN A 99 -37.51 -11.83 27.25
N ILE A 100 -38.03 -11.86 26.02
CA ILE A 100 -39.48 -11.90 25.75
C ILE A 100 -40.04 -13.34 25.84
N ALA A 101 -39.18 -14.35 25.68
CA ALA A 101 -39.57 -15.76 25.69
C ALA A 101 -39.44 -16.44 27.07
N ALA A 102 -39.11 -15.69 28.13
CA ALA A 102 -39.02 -16.13 29.51
C ALA A 102 -40.14 -15.46 30.34
#